data_AF-A0A7C3SBC4-F1
#
_entry.id   AF-A0A7C3SBC4-F1
#
_cell.length_a   1.000
_cell.length_b   1.000
_cell.length_c   1.000
_cell.angle_alpha   90.00
_cell.angle_beta   90.00
_cell.angle_gamma   90.00
#
_symmetry.space_group_name_H-M   'P 1'
#
loop_
_entity.id
_entity.type
_entity.pdbx_description
1 polymer ?
#
loop_
_entity_poly.entity_id
_entity_poly.type
_entity_poly.pdbx_seq_one_letter_code
_entity_poly.pdbx_strand_id
1 'polypeptide(L)'
;MVAERTETTMQQTFNEWLHRLAFLVSLVSVILIAAGALVTSTKSGDAIPDWPTSYGALIPSYLAGGVLIEWAHRVVAGILALLVFVLTTILAFSSVPRWLKWMGVIALVAVIAQAVLGGLRGLVVS
;
A
#
# COMPACT_ATOMS: atom_id res chain seq x y z
N MET A 1 33.26 2.22 -26.94
CA MET A 1 32.87 3.53 -26.37
C MET A 1 31.37 3.84 -26.45
N VAL A 2 30.63 3.54 -27.54
CA VAL A 2 29.16 3.82 -27.59
C VAL A 2 28.33 2.87 -26.72
N ALA A 3 28.61 1.56 -26.75
CA ALA A 3 27.84 0.54 -26.00
C ALA A 3 27.87 0.75 -24.46
N GLU A 4 29.03 1.10 -23.92
CA GLU A 4 29.24 1.37 -22.50
C GLU A 4 28.47 2.63 -22.01
N ARG A 5 28.33 3.64 -22.88
CA ARG A 5 27.53 4.84 -22.59
C ARG A 5 26.02 4.55 -22.57
N THR A 6 25.53 3.63 -23.41
CA THR A 6 24.11 3.21 -23.40
C THR A 6 23.77 2.38 -22.16
N GLU A 7 24.63 1.46 -21.75
CA GLU A 7 24.39 0.62 -20.56
C GLU A 7 24.35 1.46 -19.27
N THR A 8 25.32 2.38 -19.11
CA THR A 8 25.36 3.29 -17.95
C THR A 8 24.13 4.19 -17.87
N THR A 9 23.66 4.73 -19.00
CA THR A 9 22.45 5.60 -19.04
C THR A 9 21.20 4.82 -18.64
N MET A 10 21.02 3.60 -19.15
CA MET A 10 19.89 2.73 -18.82
C MET A 10 19.88 2.32 -17.34
N GLN A 11 21.05 2.07 -16.76
CA GLN A 11 21.17 1.69 -15.36
C GLN A 11 20.93 2.89 -14.41
N GLN A 12 21.36 4.09 -14.80
CA GLN A 12 21.08 5.33 -14.05
C GLN A 12 19.58 5.66 -14.02
N THR A 13 18.90 5.63 -15.17
CA THR A 13 17.46 5.92 -15.24
C THR A 13 16.62 4.90 -14.46
N PHE A 14 17.02 3.62 -14.50
CA PHE A 14 16.38 2.57 -13.72
C PHE A 14 16.47 2.81 -12.21
N ASN A 15 17.65 3.21 -11.71
CA ASN A 15 17.86 3.52 -10.30
C ASN A 15 17.05 4.74 -9.85
N GLU A 16 16.95 5.78 -10.68
CA GLU A 16 16.10 6.93 -10.39
C GLU A 16 14.62 6.54 -10.29
N TRP A 17 14.14 5.69 -11.21
CA TRP A 17 12.74 5.28 -11.22
C TRP A 17 12.40 4.41 -10.00
N LEU A 18 13.29 3.49 -9.63
CA LEU A 18 13.19 2.71 -8.39
C LEU A 18 13.15 3.61 -7.15
N HIS A 19 14.00 4.63 -7.10
CA HIS A 19 14.03 5.58 -5.99
C HIS A 19 12.72 6.38 -5.89
N ARG A 20 12.20 6.87 -7.03
CA ARG A 20 10.91 7.58 -7.09
C ARG A 20 9.75 6.69 -6.66
N LEU A 21 9.75 5.41 -7.06
CA LEU A 21 8.74 4.45 -6.64
C LEU A 21 8.81 4.17 -5.12
N ALA A 22 10.01 3.98 -4.58
CA ALA A 22 10.21 3.80 -3.14
C ALA A 22 9.77 5.04 -2.34
N PHE A 23 10.07 6.23 -2.84
CA PHE A 23 9.59 7.48 -2.26
C PHE A 23 8.06 7.59 -2.28
N LEU A 24 7.44 7.24 -3.41
CA LEU A 24 5.98 7.22 -3.54
C LEU A 24 5.34 6.22 -2.55
N VAL A 25 5.89 5.02 -2.44
CA VAL A 25 5.46 4.01 -1.45
C VAL A 25 5.53 4.57 -0.03
N SER A 26 6.63 5.25 0.32
CA SER A 26 6.79 5.88 1.63
C SER A 26 5.75 6.97 1.87
N LEU A 27 5.55 7.87 0.90
CA LEU A 27 4.56 8.94 0.98
C LEU A 27 3.13 8.39 1.16
N VAL A 28 2.75 7.40 0.35
CA VAL A 28 1.43 6.76 0.46
C VAL A 28 1.27 6.03 1.80
N SER A 29 2.34 5.44 2.33
CA SER A 29 2.32 4.81 3.67
C SER A 29 2.02 5.83 4.76
N VAL A 30 2.63 7.03 4.71
CA VAL A 30 2.35 8.12 5.66
C VAL A 30 0.89 8.57 5.56
N ILE A 31 0.37 8.74 4.34
CA ILE A 31 -1.03 9.08 4.11
C ILE A 31 -1.96 7.99 4.67
N LEU A 32 -1.63 6.71 4.47
CA LEU A 32 -2.43 5.60 4.99
C LEU A 32 -2.48 5.61 6.52
N ILE A 33 -1.35 5.85 7.20
CA ILE A 33 -1.27 5.95 8.65
C ILE A 33 -2.16 7.11 9.15
N ALA A 34 -2.08 8.28 8.52
CA ALA A 34 -2.92 9.43 8.87
C ALA A 34 -4.42 9.13 8.65
N ALA A 35 -4.78 8.47 7.54
CA ALA A 35 -6.14 8.03 7.27
C ALA A 35 -6.64 7.02 8.32
N GLY A 36 -5.80 6.06 8.73
CA GLY A 36 -6.14 5.09 9.78
C GLY A 36 -6.34 5.75 11.16
N ALA A 37 -5.52 6.77 11.46
CA ALA A 37 -5.71 7.59 12.65
C ALA A 37 -7.04 8.37 12.60
N LEU A 38 -7.44 8.88 11.42
CA LEU A 38 -8.73 9.54 11.23
C LEU A 38 -9.92 8.60 11.40
N VAL A 39 -9.86 7.39 10.84
CA VAL A 39 -10.89 6.34 11.04
C VAL A 39 -11.06 6.06 12.54
N THR A 40 -9.95 5.94 13.27
CA THR A 40 -9.97 5.67 14.71
C THR A 40 -10.51 6.84 15.52
N SER A 41 -10.11 8.09 15.21
CA SER A 41 -10.53 9.28 15.96
C SER A 41 -11.99 9.65 15.71
N THR A 42 -12.50 9.42 14.50
CA THR A 42 -13.90 9.65 14.14
C THR A 42 -14.84 8.52 14.55
N LYS A 43 -14.30 7.45 15.16
CA LYS A 43 -15.03 6.20 15.45
C LYS A 43 -15.73 5.61 14.23
N SER A 44 -15.18 5.88 13.05
CA SER A 44 -15.71 5.38 11.77
C SER A 44 -15.22 3.97 11.45
N GLY A 45 -14.42 3.34 12.33
CA GLY A 45 -13.87 2.00 12.12
C GLY A 45 -14.91 0.88 12.14
N ASP A 46 -16.11 1.17 12.67
CA ASP A 46 -17.24 0.25 12.71
C ASP A 46 -18.36 0.70 11.75
N ALA A 47 -18.05 1.63 10.82
CA ALA A 47 -19.03 2.19 9.90
C ALA A 47 -19.39 1.20 8.78
N ILE A 48 -18.53 0.23 8.48
CA ILE A 48 -18.74 -0.85 7.53
C ILE A 48 -18.55 -2.18 8.28
N PRO A 49 -19.62 -2.93 8.60
CA PRO A 49 -19.55 -4.13 9.45
C PRO A 49 -18.96 -5.36 8.75
N ASP A 50 -18.76 -5.30 7.43
CA ASP A 50 -18.27 -6.40 6.62
C ASP A 50 -16.86 -6.14 6.06
N TRP A 51 -16.13 -7.23 5.87
CA TRP A 51 -14.84 -7.28 5.22
C TRP A 51 -14.68 -8.66 4.57
N PRO A 52 -14.17 -8.77 3.32
CA PRO A 52 -13.53 -7.74 2.50
C PRO A 52 -14.51 -6.83 1.72
N THR A 53 -15.81 -7.13 1.73
CA THR A 53 -16.84 -6.29 1.11
C THR A 53 -17.17 -5.07 1.96
N SER A 54 -18.00 -4.17 1.43
CA SER A 54 -18.55 -2.98 2.08
C SER A 54 -20.05 -2.90 1.76
N TYR A 55 -20.87 -3.44 2.66
CA TYR A 55 -22.28 -3.75 2.48
C TYR A 55 -22.56 -4.73 1.33
N GLY A 56 -21.75 -5.79 1.23
CA GLY A 56 -21.89 -6.84 0.20
C GLY A 56 -21.39 -6.45 -1.20
N ALA A 57 -20.82 -5.26 -1.37
CA ALA A 57 -20.18 -4.78 -2.61
C ALA A 57 -18.78 -4.20 -2.33
N LEU A 58 -17.91 -4.06 -3.33
CA LEU A 58 -16.60 -3.42 -3.15
C LEU A 58 -16.69 -1.88 -3.04
N ILE A 59 -17.76 -1.31 -3.59
CA ILE A 59 -18.09 0.10 -3.51
C ILE A 59 -19.45 0.18 -2.82
N PRO A 60 -19.56 0.83 -1.65
CA PRO A 60 -20.82 0.96 -0.95
C PRO A 60 -21.79 1.84 -1.76
N SER A 61 -23.10 1.56 -1.62
CA SER A 61 -24.16 2.30 -2.33
C SER A 61 -24.32 3.75 -1.86
N TYR A 62 -23.74 4.10 -0.70
CA TYR A 62 -23.68 5.45 -0.17
C TYR A 62 -22.29 5.73 0.40
N LEU A 63 -21.78 6.94 0.16
CA LEU A 63 -20.49 7.41 0.66
C LEU A 63 -20.72 8.71 1.44
N ALA A 64 -21.09 8.58 2.71
CA ALA A 64 -21.34 9.72 3.59
C ALA A 64 -20.83 9.46 5.01
N GLY A 65 -20.41 10.52 5.69
CA GLY A 65 -19.94 10.45 7.08
C GLY A 65 -18.81 9.44 7.28
N GLY A 66 -18.96 8.59 8.29
CA GLY A 66 -17.94 7.58 8.63
C GLY A 66 -17.69 6.53 7.53
N VAL A 67 -18.70 6.18 6.73
CA VAL A 67 -18.56 5.22 5.62
C VAL A 67 -17.60 5.73 4.55
N LEU A 68 -17.63 7.04 4.25
CA LEU A 68 -16.68 7.64 3.31
C LEU A 68 -15.25 7.57 3.85
N ILE A 69 -15.05 7.85 5.15
CA ILE A 69 -13.73 7.85 5.78
C ILE A 69 -13.14 6.43 5.79
N GLU A 70 -13.94 5.45 6.17
CA GLU A 70 -13.50 4.05 6.21
C GLU A 70 -13.23 3.50 4.81
N TRP A 71 -14.14 3.73 3.86
CA TRP A 71 -13.94 3.29 2.48
C TRP A 71 -12.72 3.96 1.83
N ALA A 72 -12.52 5.26 2.03
CA ALA A 72 -11.34 5.96 1.54
C ALA A 72 -10.05 5.38 2.14
N HIS A 73 -10.04 5.03 3.43
CA HIS A 73 -8.92 4.33 4.05
C HIS A 73 -8.65 2.96 3.39
N ARG A 74 -9.69 2.16 3.12
CA ARG A 74 -9.58 0.87 2.42
C ARG A 74 -9.01 1.04 0.99
N VAL A 75 -9.43 2.06 0.27
CA VAL A 75 -8.91 2.38 -1.08
C VAL A 75 -7.42 2.73 -1.04
N VAL A 76 -7.01 3.61 -0.13
CA VAL A 76 -5.58 3.97 0.03
C VAL A 76 -4.75 2.75 0.43
N ALA A 77 -5.28 1.88 1.30
CA ALA A 77 -4.61 0.63 1.67
C ALA A 77 -4.39 -0.30 0.46
N GLY A 78 -5.41 -0.43 -0.40
CA GLY A 78 -5.31 -1.21 -1.63
C GLY A 78 -4.28 -0.65 -2.62
N ILE A 79 -4.24 0.68 -2.79
CA ILE A 79 -3.23 1.36 -3.61
C ILE A 79 -1.82 1.08 -3.06
N LEU A 80 -1.63 1.21 -1.74
CA LEU A 80 -0.34 0.94 -1.11
C LEU A 80 0.10 -0.52 -1.33
N ALA A 81 -0.81 -1.47 -1.15
CA ALA A 81 -0.52 -2.90 -1.36
C ALA A 81 -0.05 -3.18 -2.79
N LEU A 82 -0.70 -2.59 -3.79
CA LEU A 82 -0.30 -2.70 -5.19
C LEU A 82 1.09 -2.09 -5.44
N LEU A 83 1.35 -0.89 -4.91
CA LEU A 83 2.65 -0.23 -5.07
C LEU A 83 3.78 -1.03 -4.43
N VAL A 84 3.56 -1.58 -3.24
CA VAL A 84 4.54 -2.42 -2.53
C VAL A 84 4.76 -3.74 -3.28
N PHE A 85 3.72 -4.35 -3.83
CA PHE A 85 3.83 -5.55 -4.66
C PHE A 85 4.67 -5.29 -5.92
N VAL A 86 4.40 -4.20 -6.64
CA VAL A 86 5.16 -3.78 -7.82
C VAL A 86 6.63 -3.52 -7.44
N LEU A 87 6.88 -2.73 -6.39
CA LEU A 87 8.24 -2.44 -5.91
C LEU A 87 8.99 -3.73 -5.57
N THR A 88 8.36 -4.65 -4.83
CA THR A 88 8.96 -5.93 -4.43
C THR A 88 9.28 -6.81 -5.64
N THR A 89 8.38 -6.84 -6.62
CA THR A 89 8.57 -7.58 -7.87
C THR A 89 9.76 -7.03 -8.65
N ILE A 90 9.86 -5.70 -8.81
CA ILE A 90 10.99 -5.09 -9.51
C ILE A 90 12.29 -5.37 -8.76
N LEU A 91 12.32 -5.23 -7.43
CA LEU A 91 13.49 -5.53 -6.60
C LEU A 91 13.94 -6.99 -6.75
N ALA A 92 13.00 -7.94 -6.91
CA ALA A 92 13.33 -9.35 -7.11
C ALA A 92 14.16 -9.58 -8.39
N PHE A 93 13.80 -8.92 -9.49
CA PHE A 93 14.47 -9.02 -10.79
C PHE A 93 15.64 -8.04 -10.98
N SER A 94 15.84 -7.10 -10.05
CA SER A 94 16.92 -6.11 -10.13
C SER A 94 18.26 -6.64 -9.60
N SER A 95 19.36 -6.07 -10.10
CA SER A 95 20.73 -6.28 -9.62
C SER A 95 21.04 -5.50 -8.33
N VAL A 96 20.08 -5.45 -7.39
CA VAL A 96 20.21 -4.79 -6.08
C VAL A 96 20.70 -5.79 -5.02
N PRO A 97 21.36 -5.33 -3.93
CA PRO A 97 21.82 -6.21 -2.88
C PRO A 97 20.67 -6.97 -2.22
N ARG A 98 20.96 -8.20 -1.75
CA ARG A 98 19.93 -9.13 -1.24
C ARG A 98 19.11 -8.58 -0.07
N TRP A 99 19.71 -7.72 0.76
CA TRP A 99 19.00 -7.08 1.88
C TRP A 99 17.88 -6.15 1.42
N LEU A 100 18.04 -5.43 0.29
CA LEU A 100 16.97 -4.62 -0.31
C LEU A 100 15.77 -5.49 -0.69
N LYS A 101 16.04 -6.64 -1.30
CA LYS A 101 14.99 -7.59 -1.71
C LYS A 101 14.20 -8.09 -0.50
N TRP A 102 14.89 -8.41 0.59
CA TRP A 102 14.24 -8.79 1.85
C TRP A 102 13.42 -7.66 2.46
N MET A 103 13.88 -6.40 2.38
CA MET A 103 13.09 -5.25 2.82
C MET A 103 11.77 -5.10 2.05
N GLY A 104 11.80 -5.32 0.71
CA GLY A 104 10.58 -5.35 -0.09
C GLY A 104 9.61 -6.46 0.34
N VAL A 105 10.11 -7.68 0.54
CA VAL A 105 9.30 -8.81 1.01
C VAL A 105 8.71 -8.55 2.40
N ILE A 106 9.50 -8.01 3.33
CA ILE A 106 9.03 -7.66 4.68
C ILE A 106 7.94 -6.60 4.60
N ALA A 107 8.10 -5.56 3.76
CA ALA A 107 7.08 -4.55 3.56
C ALA A 107 5.78 -5.14 3.00
N LEU A 108 5.86 -6.04 2.02
CA LEU A 108 4.69 -6.72 1.45
C LEU A 108 3.95 -7.56 2.51
N VAL A 109 4.69 -8.36 3.27
CA VAL A 109 4.12 -9.17 4.36
C VAL A 109 3.49 -8.28 5.42
N ALA A 110 4.13 -7.16 5.78
CA ALA A 110 3.60 -6.21 6.75
C ALA A 110 2.28 -5.58 6.30
N VAL A 111 2.17 -5.17 5.02
CA VAL A 111 0.93 -4.61 4.46
C VAL A 111 -0.20 -5.63 4.45
N ILE A 112 0.10 -6.88 4.07
CA ILE A 112 -0.89 -7.97 4.11
C ILE A 112 -1.34 -8.23 5.55
N ALA A 113 -0.41 -8.31 6.49
CA ALA A 113 -0.72 -8.49 7.91
C ALA A 113 -1.57 -7.34 8.45
N GLN A 114 -1.26 -6.08 8.10
CA GLN A 114 -2.06 -4.92 8.49
C GLN A 114 -3.48 -4.98 7.90
N ALA A 115 -3.63 -5.38 6.64
CA ALA A 115 -4.94 -5.50 6.00
C ALA A 115 -5.82 -6.57 6.69
N VAL A 116 -5.23 -7.73 7.01
CA VAL A 116 -5.93 -8.82 7.72
C VAL A 116 -6.31 -8.39 9.13
N LEU A 117 -5.38 -7.81 9.89
CA LEU A 117 -5.64 -7.34 11.26
C LEU A 117 -6.69 -6.22 11.30
N GLY A 118 -6.66 -5.30 10.33
CA GLY A 118 -7.66 -4.23 10.19
C GLY A 118 -9.05 -4.78 9.88
N GLY A 119 -9.15 -5.74 8.95
CA GLY A 119 -10.42 -6.39 8.61
C GLY A 119 -10.99 -7.20 9.78
N LEU A 120 -10.16 -8.00 10.46
CA LEU A 120 -10.58 -8.78 11.63
C LEU A 120 -11.07 -7.91 12.79
N ARG A 121 -10.44 -6.74 13.00
CA ARG A 121 -10.90 -5.79 14.02
C ARG A 121 -12.36 -5.37 13.78
N GLY A 122 -12.73 -5.06 12.54
CA GLY A 122 -14.11 -4.69 12.19
C GLY A 122 -15.11 -5.82 12.44
N LEU A 123 -14.70 -7.08 12.25
CA LEU A 123 -15.56 -8.26 12.45
C LEU A 123 -15.71 -8.70 13.92
N VAL A 124 -14.74 -8.38 14.77
CA VAL A 124 -14.73 -8.81 16.19
C VAL A 124 -15.38 -7.75 17.11
N VAL A 125 -15.39 -6.48 16.68
CA VAL A 125 -15.93 -5.35 17.47
C VAL A 125 -17.38 -5.02 17.09
N SER A 126 -17.89 -5.52 15.96
CA SER A 126 -19.30 -5.41 15.55
C SER A 126 -20.19 -6.52 16.12
#